data_AF-A0A7C6DZ27-F1
#
_entry.id   AF-A0A7C6DZ27-F1
#
_cell.length_a   1.000
_cell.length_b   1.000
_cell.length_c   1.000
_cell.angle_alpha   90.00
_cell.angle_beta   90.00
_cell.angle_gamma   90.00
#
_symmetry.space_group_name_H-M   'P 1'
#
loop_
_entity.id
_entity.type
_entity.pdbx_description
1 polymer ?
#
loop_
_entity_poly.entity_id
_entity_poly.type
_entity_poly.pdbx_seq_one_letter_code
_entity_poly.pdbx_strand_id
1 'polypeptide(L)'
;MNQKEWTVMIYMAGDNNLAVDMAYAMEQIKSSARPSENSPNLFVYYDGNSSDIPTLYCDFTDPKNPKYIRSYKLNNKLFPVAPKENENAADPRSILNFVDWCVNKVPVKAEDGVRFGRKSKKYALIFSGHSLGFQDIGLFRDETAGKTLKMRDFTQAIHRISATNEELASTMTSHNTGNSELFGTKGEILGQKLDILGFDSCVMGMLEVGFQFRNLAKVMISSEGSVPSAGWTYAKILGDLANEESADSSPETVAQNFVRDFIHSQDSYTVGGVSVDMAAWDLTKIRDLAVSLDKLSAALLECLSNPESKPYGCISRALLQAHWQCQSYMYDQNVDIVDFCELLSRECSFYENDLSTSERVQISTVRERCDEVISEVKNVVLLSGFSGGAYQYSNGISLFFPWSREAYEVSRKNYESLWIVKESDKPKLNWNKFLQKYLFEAARRKFQPPEPSFDKNSKYRYFAGIRFDDVSEISSRPETSTKIAGQEGTKIAGQEGTKIAGQEGTKIAGQEGTKIAGQEGTKIAGQEGTKIAGQEETKIAGQEGTKIAGQEGTKIAGSGASAFFNNFRLFKNIESRWNISGFSHRPKELKTRAIPGSK
;
A
#
# COMPACT_ATOMS: atom_id res chain seq x y z
N MET A 1 3.97 -4.76 41.32
CA MET A 1 3.63 -3.99 40.09
C MET A 1 2.31 -4.48 39.53
N ASN A 2 1.40 -3.56 39.28
CA ASN A 2 0.10 -3.87 38.67
C ASN A 2 0.24 -4.17 37.17
N GLN A 3 -0.78 -4.80 36.60
CA GLN A 3 -0.86 -5.03 35.15
C GLN A 3 -1.05 -3.68 34.43
N LYS A 4 -0.09 -3.29 33.59
CA LYS A 4 -0.16 -2.05 32.80
C LYS A 4 -1.36 -2.09 31.84
N GLU A 5 -1.99 -0.94 31.62
CA GLU A 5 -3.21 -0.84 30.82
C GLU A 5 -2.98 -1.24 29.36
N TRP A 6 -1.91 -0.73 28.75
CA TRP A 6 -1.57 -0.91 27.34
C TRP A 6 -0.27 -1.70 27.13
N THR A 7 -0.28 -2.59 26.13
CA THR A 7 0.94 -3.10 25.47
C THR A 7 0.95 -2.67 24.02
N VAL A 8 1.99 -1.94 23.63
CA VAL A 8 2.21 -1.45 22.26
C VAL A 8 3.36 -2.24 21.63
N MET A 9 3.10 -2.84 20.48
CA MET A 9 4.03 -3.66 19.73
C MET A 9 4.17 -3.06 18.33
N ILE A 10 5.41 -2.80 17.90
CA ILE A 10 5.70 -2.18 16.60
C ILE A 10 6.56 -3.15 15.80
N TYR A 11 6.09 -3.53 14.61
CA TYR A 11 6.73 -4.51 13.73
C TYR A 11 7.28 -3.80 12.50
N MET A 12 8.60 -3.56 12.50
CA MET A 12 9.33 -2.88 11.43
C MET A 12 9.92 -3.91 10.46
N ALA A 13 9.26 -4.07 9.31
CA ALA A 13 9.73 -4.89 8.19
C ALA A 13 10.66 -4.05 7.31
N GLY A 14 11.89 -3.84 7.79
CA GLY A 14 12.87 -2.91 7.24
C GLY A 14 13.98 -3.56 6.41
N ASP A 15 13.91 -4.84 6.08
CA ASP A 15 14.80 -5.46 5.07
C ASP A 15 14.41 -5.02 3.65
N ASN A 16 14.65 -3.74 3.39
CA ASN A 16 14.44 -3.01 2.15
C ASN A 16 15.07 -1.60 2.30
N ASN A 17 14.76 -0.67 1.40
CA ASN A 17 15.31 0.69 1.46
C ASN A 17 14.81 1.57 2.63
N LEU A 18 13.85 1.13 3.45
CA LEU A 18 13.35 1.88 4.62
C LEU A 18 14.14 1.60 5.92
N ALA A 19 15.12 0.69 5.90
CA ALA A 19 15.89 0.27 7.09
C ALA A 19 16.40 1.43 7.95
N VAL A 20 16.94 2.47 7.30
CA VAL A 20 17.57 3.62 7.96
C VAL A 20 16.53 4.52 8.64
N ASP A 21 15.42 4.80 7.95
CA ASP A 21 14.32 5.60 8.50
C ASP A 21 13.67 4.89 9.69
N MET A 22 13.47 3.57 9.60
CA MET A 22 12.98 2.75 10.71
C MET A 22 13.93 2.73 11.91
N ALA A 23 15.24 2.70 11.69
CA ALA A 23 16.22 2.80 12.78
C ALA A 23 16.15 4.17 13.49
N TYR A 24 15.87 5.25 12.77
CA TYR A 24 15.62 6.57 13.36
C TYR A 24 14.27 6.61 14.12
N ALA A 25 13.22 6.04 13.55
CA ALA A 25 11.91 5.89 14.20
C ALA A 25 12.01 5.07 15.51
N MET A 26 12.83 4.01 15.54
CA MET A 26 13.08 3.20 16.74
C MET A 26 13.67 4.02 17.89
N GLU A 27 14.54 5.00 17.62
CA GLU A 27 15.06 5.90 18.65
C GLU A 27 14.00 6.94 19.09
N GLN A 28 13.11 7.41 18.21
CA GLN A 28 11.95 8.21 18.62
C GLN A 28 11.03 7.42 19.57
N ILE A 29 10.71 6.18 19.20
CA ILE A 29 9.91 5.23 20.01
C ILE A 29 10.56 5.07 21.38
N LYS A 30 11.86 4.79 21.44
CA LYS A 30 12.61 4.68 22.70
C LYS A 30 12.53 5.96 23.54
N SER A 31 12.64 7.14 22.91
CA SER A 31 12.59 8.43 23.61
C SER A 31 11.22 8.76 24.22
N SER A 32 10.13 8.19 23.70
CA SER A 32 8.78 8.38 24.27
C SER A 32 8.49 7.53 25.52
N ALA A 33 9.33 6.54 25.84
CA ALA A 33 9.11 5.67 27.01
C ALA A 33 9.27 6.46 28.32
N ARG A 34 8.26 6.37 29.21
CA ARG A 34 8.23 7.08 30.50
C ARG A 34 8.29 6.10 31.69
N PRO A 35 8.99 6.44 32.78
CA PRO A 35 9.07 5.59 33.98
C PRO A 35 7.85 5.77 34.91
N SER A 36 6.64 5.57 34.40
CA SER A 36 5.37 5.56 35.16
C SER A 36 4.68 4.19 35.07
N GLU A 37 3.86 3.83 36.06
CA GLU A 37 2.97 2.66 35.95
C GLU A 37 1.90 2.87 34.86
N ASN A 38 1.54 4.12 34.57
CA ASN A 38 0.55 4.50 33.54
C ASN A 38 1.12 4.45 32.11
N SER A 39 2.44 4.40 31.94
CA SER A 39 3.04 4.27 30.60
C SER A 39 2.80 2.87 30.01
N PRO A 40 2.73 2.70 28.68
CA PRO A 40 2.52 1.39 28.08
C PRO A 40 3.73 0.46 28.30
N ASN A 41 3.53 -0.84 28.08
CA ASN A 41 4.63 -1.72 27.68
C ASN A 41 4.97 -1.40 26.22
N LEU A 42 6.25 -1.28 25.88
CA LEU A 42 6.67 -0.80 24.56
C LEU A 42 7.73 -1.72 23.95
N PHE A 43 7.37 -2.33 22.82
CA PHE A 43 8.19 -3.31 22.13
C PHE A 43 8.36 -2.99 20.66
N VAL A 44 9.54 -3.27 20.11
CA VAL A 44 9.84 -3.14 18.67
C VAL A 44 10.46 -4.44 18.16
N TYR A 45 9.92 -4.98 17.08
CA TYR A 45 10.62 -5.89 16.18
C TYR A 45 11.25 -5.04 15.08
N TYR A 46 12.53 -5.18 14.86
CA TYR A 46 13.24 -4.51 13.77
C TYR A 46 14.06 -5.53 13.00
N ASP A 47 13.68 -5.76 11.75
CA ASP A 47 14.50 -6.45 10.77
C ASP A 47 15.01 -5.42 9.75
N GLY A 48 16.29 -5.48 9.40
CA GLY A 48 16.95 -4.45 8.60
C GLY A 48 17.84 -5.02 7.51
N ASN A 49 18.05 -4.25 6.45
CA ASN A 49 18.70 -4.69 5.20
C ASN A 49 20.20 -5.02 5.25
N SER A 50 20.79 -5.12 6.44
CA SER A 50 22.20 -5.47 6.62
C SER A 50 22.31 -6.85 7.23
N SER A 51 22.93 -7.78 6.52
CA SER A 51 23.24 -9.13 7.02
C SER A 51 24.12 -9.14 8.27
N ASP A 52 24.82 -8.04 8.57
CA ASP A 52 25.63 -7.88 9.78
C ASP A 52 24.82 -7.39 10.99
N ILE A 53 23.64 -6.80 10.74
CA ILE A 53 22.70 -6.33 11.76
C ILE A 53 21.61 -7.41 11.92
N PRO A 54 21.66 -8.22 12.99
CA PRO A 54 20.68 -9.28 13.16
C PRO A 54 19.33 -8.70 13.55
N THR A 55 18.23 -9.35 13.13
CA THR A 55 16.88 -8.99 13.57
C THR A 55 16.81 -8.77 15.08
N LEU A 56 16.26 -7.63 15.50
CA LEU A 56 16.23 -7.17 16.89
C LEU A 56 14.82 -7.26 17.47
N TYR A 57 14.75 -7.77 18.70
CA TYR A 57 13.57 -7.71 19.57
C TYR A 57 13.92 -6.75 20.71
N CYS A 58 13.23 -5.61 20.76
CA CYS A 58 13.52 -4.52 21.68
C CYS A 58 12.45 -4.40 22.76
N ASP A 59 12.86 -4.27 24.03
CA ASP A 59 11.98 -3.95 25.18
C ASP A 59 12.38 -2.56 25.70
N PHE A 60 11.58 -1.56 25.38
CA PHE A 60 11.75 -0.17 25.82
C PHE A 60 10.81 0.21 26.98
N THR A 61 10.10 -0.76 27.57
CA THR A 61 9.18 -0.55 28.70
C THR A 61 9.87 0.07 29.92
N ASP A 62 11.17 -0.20 30.10
CA ASP A 62 12.01 0.47 31.10
C ASP A 62 12.98 1.44 30.40
N PRO A 63 12.70 2.76 30.39
CA PRO A 63 13.56 3.74 29.72
C PRO A 63 14.95 3.87 30.35
N LYS A 64 15.15 3.39 31.59
CA LYS A 64 16.48 3.38 32.24
C LYS A 64 17.34 2.19 31.80
N ASN A 65 16.73 1.16 31.22
CA ASN A 65 17.40 -0.07 30.81
C ASN A 65 16.77 -0.67 29.52
N PRO A 66 16.82 0.06 28.39
CA PRO A 66 16.31 -0.42 27.11
C PRO A 66 17.09 -1.67 26.66
N LYS A 67 16.38 -2.74 26.36
CA LYS A 67 16.98 -4.01 25.94
C LYS A 67 16.91 -4.15 24.42
N TYR A 68 18.01 -4.55 23.81
CA TYR A 68 18.10 -4.92 22.40
C TYR A 68 18.55 -6.38 22.33
N ILE A 69 17.65 -7.29 21.94
CA ILE A 69 17.91 -8.73 21.95
C ILE A 69 17.95 -9.24 20.51
N ARG A 70 19.03 -9.93 20.16
CA ARG A 70 19.15 -10.57 18.84
C ARG A 70 18.16 -11.72 18.75
N SER A 71 17.30 -11.70 17.76
CA SER A 71 16.24 -12.68 17.51
C SER A 71 16.71 -14.13 17.65
N TYR A 72 17.79 -14.52 16.96
CA TYR A 72 18.33 -15.89 16.99
C TYR A 72 18.90 -16.34 18.35
N LYS A 73 19.03 -15.44 19.33
CA LYS A 73 19.45 -15.77 20.72
C LYS A 73 18.27 -16.05 21.65
N LEU A 74 17.04 -15.84 21.20
CA LEU A 74 15.84 -16.17 21.98
C LEU A 74 15.55 -17.67 21.88
N ASN A 75 15.72 -18.36 23.00
CA ASN A 75 15.32 -19.76 23.15
C ASN A 75 13.78 -19.87 23.24
N ASN A 76 13.24 -21.06 22.94
CA ASN A 76 11.83 -21.43 23.15
C ASN A 76 10.80 -20.53 22.42
N LYS A 77 11.16 -20.02 21.24
CA LYS A 77 10.21 -19.44 20.27
C LYS A 77 9.14 -20.45 19.84
N LEU A 78 7.99 -19.97 19.40
CA LEU A 78 6.96 -20.79 18.76
C LEU A 78 7.50 -21.47 17.49
N PHE A 79 8.26 -20.72 16.69
CA PHE A 79 8.93 -21.20 15.48
C PHE A 79 10.43 -20.93 15.62
N PRO A 80 11.28 -21.97 15.75
CA PRO A 80 12.73 -21.80 15.87
C PRO A 80 13.34 -21.08 14.68
N VAL A 81 14.37 -20.28 14.95
CA VAL A 81 15.19 -19.56 13.96
C VAL A 81 16.60 -20.12 14.04
N ALA A 82 17.26 -20.30 12.89
CA ALA A 82 18.59 -20.90 12.86
C ALA A 82 19.64 -19.95 13.51
N PRO A 83 20.70 -20.49 14.13
CA PRO A 83 21.70 -19.68 14.80
C PRO A 83 22.41 -18.72 13.84
N LYS A 84 22.40 -17.42 14.17
CA LYS A 84 22.97 -16.30 13.38
C LYS A 84 22.23 -15.98 12.07
N GLU A 85 21.06 -16.54 11.82
CA GLU A 85 20.20 -16.09 10.71
C GLU A 85 19.25 -14.97 11.18
N ASN A 86 18.84 -14.12 10.24
CA ASN A 86 17.77 -13.15 10.43
C ASN A 86 16.41 -13.86 10.31
N GLU A 87 15.39 -13.31 10.96
CA GLU A 87 14.02 -13.69 10.68
C GLU A 87 13.55 -13.01 9.40
N ASN A 88 12.94 -13.78 8.50
CA ASN A 88 12.25 -13.22 7.35
C ASN A 88 11.07 -12.36 7.83
N ALA A 89 11.12 -11.05 7.62
CA ALA A 89 10.08 -10.11 8.05
C ALA A 89 8.76 -10.35 7.32
N ALA A 90 8.82 -10.93 6.11
CA ALA A 90 7.67 -11.36 5.32
C ALA A 90 7.11 -12.74 5.73
N ASP A 91 7.63 -13.40 6.79
CA ASP A 91 7.10 -14.66 7.31
C ASP A 91 6.04 -14.41 8.39
N PRO A 92 4.80 -14.94 8.26
CA PRO A 92 3.79 -14.82 9.32
C PRO A 92 4.25 -15.42 10.66
N ARG A 93 5.19 -16.39 10.65
CA ARG A 93 5.75 -16.99 11.87
C ARG A 93 6.61 -16.02 12.69
N SER A 94 7.28 -15.06 12.05
CA SER A 94 8.06 -14.01 12.71
C SER A 94 7.15 -13.05 13.50
N ILE A 95 5.97 -12.75 12.96
CA ILE A 95 4.92 -11.98 13.66
C ILE A 95 4.45 -12.73 14.92
N LEU A 96 4.18 -14.04 14.80
CA LEU A 96 3.78 -14.88 15.95
C LEU A 96 4.88 -14.97 17.01
N ASN A 97 6.13 -15.17 16.61
CA ASN A 97 7.28 -15.22 17.51
C ASN A 97 7.45 -13.91 18.28
N PHE A 98 7.32 -12.76 17.62
CA PHE A 98 7.45 -11.45 18.25
C PHE A 98 6.34 -11.19 19.27
N VAL A 99 5.07 -11.39 18.88
CA VAL A 99 3.93 -11.12 19.78
C VAL A 99 3.95 -12.08 20.98
N ASP A 100 4.18 -13.38 20.77
CA ASP A 100 4.33 -14.34 21.88
C ASP A 100 5.51 -13.98 22.79
N TRP A 101 6.63 -13.51 22.24
CA TRP A 101 7.74 -13.03 23.06
C TRP A 101 7.32 -11.89 23.97
N CYS A 102 6.72 -10.83 23.40
CA CYS A 102 6.22 -9.66 24.13
C CYS A 102 5.29 -10.05 25.30
N VAL A 103 4.28 -10.88 25.03
CA VAL A 103 3.17 -11.11 25.97
C VAL A 103 3.30 -12.36 26.84
N ASN A 104 4.15 -13.31 26.46
CA ASN A 104 4.31 -14.60 27.18
C ASN A 104 5.77 -14.97 27.55
N LYS A 105 6.81 -14.36 26.96
CA LYS A 105 8.23 -14.80 27.17
C LYS A 105 9.20 -13.75 27.73
N VAL A 106 8.91 -12.46 27.64
CA VAL A 106 9.79 -11.40 28.21
C VAL A 106 9.98 -11.63 29.72
N PRO A 107 11.21 -11.79 30.23
CA PRO A 107 11.43 -11.97 31.65
C PRO A 107 11.23 -10.65 32.41
N VAL A 108 10.30 -10.66 33.36
CA VAL A 108 9.95 -9.54 34.24
C VAL A 108 10.35 -9.91 35.67
N LYS A 109 11.19 -9.09 36.30
CA LYS A 109 11.49 -9.24 37.73
C LYS A 109 10.27 -8.83 38.54
N ALA A 110 9.82 -9.71 39.44
CA ALA A 110 8.77 -9.47 40.41
C ALA A 110 9.30 -9.75 41.83
N GLU A 111 8.55 -9.35 42.84
CA GLU A 111 8.92 -9.58 44.26
C GLU A 111 8.97 -11.08 44.61
N ASP A 112 8.19 -11.90 43.91
CA ASP A 112 8.06 -13.35 44.08
C ASP A 112 8.94 -14.18 43.14
N GLY A 113 9.76 -13.54 42.28
CA GLY A 113 10.69 -14.22 41.37
C GLY A 113 10.73 -13.61 39.97
N VAL A 114 10.79 -14.47 38.95
CA VAL A 114 10.73 -14.05 37.53
C VAL A 114 9.39 -14.49 36.94
N ARG A 115 8.59 -13.51 36.53
CA ARG A 115 7.38 -13.71 35.73
C ARG A 115 7.73 -13.57 34.25
N PHE A 116 6.93 -14.15 33.37
CA PHE A 116 7.17 -14.14 31.92
C PHE A 116 6.03 -13.46 31.18
N GLY A 117 6.39 -12.63 30.19
CA GLY A 117 5.47 -11.84 29.39
C GLY A 117 5.04 -10.53 30.03
N ARG A 118 4.59 -9.59 29.20
CA ARG A 118 3.93 -8.34 29.60
C ARG A 118 2.52 -8.27 29.04
N LYS A 119 1.59 -8.99 29.68
CA LYS A 119 0.15 -8.89 29.39
C LYS A 119 -0.41 -7.57 29.91
N SER A 120 -1.43 -7.07 29.21
CA SER A 120 -2.14 -5.81 29.44
C SER A 120 -3.64 -5.99 29.21
N LYS A 121 -4.46 -4.98 29.51
CA LYS A 121 -5.90 -5.02 29.19
C LYS A 121 -6.15 -4.71 27.71
N LYS A 122 -5.40 -3.73 27.18
CA LYS A 122 -5.50 -3.23 25.80
C LYS A 122 -4.21 -3.51 25.03
N TYR A 123 -4.31 -3.82 23.74
CA TYR A 123 -3.17 -4.09 22.86
C TYR A 123 -3.22 -3.28 21.57
N ALA A 124 -2.10 -2.63 21.26
CA ALA A 124 -1.86 -2.00 19.96
C ALA A 124 -0.76 -2.76 19.22
N LEU A 125 -1.00 -3.11 17.95
CA LEU A 125 0.00 -3.70 17.07
C LEU A 125 0.11 -2.85 15.80
N ILE A 126 1.29 -2.27 15.56
CA ILE A 126 1.56 -1.36 14.44
C ILE A 126 2.55 -2.03 13.51
N PHE A 127 2.27 -2.08 12.22
CA PHE A 127 3.19 -2.55 11.19
C PHE A 127 3.79 -1.36 10.44
N SER A 128 5.09 -1.38 10.18
CA SER A 128 5.81 -0.39 9.39
C SER A 128 6.60 -1.07 8.28
N GLY A 129 6.55 -0.52 7.07
CA GLY A 129 7.21 -1.06 5.88
C GLY A 129 6.48 -0.77 4.58
N HIS A 130 6.97 -1.37 3.49
CA HIS A 130 6.31 -1.24 2.18
C HIS A 130 4.96 -1.94 2.16
N SER A 131 4.00 -1.31 1.49
CA SER A 131 2.73 -1.94 1.15
C SER A 131 2.15 -1.35 -0.14
N LEU A 132 1.31 -2.15 -0.77
CA LEU A 132 0.49 -1.86 -1.94
C LEU A 132 -0.93 -2.40 -1.68
N GLY A 133 -1.42 -2.21 -0.45
CA GLY A 133 -2.68 -2.75 0.04
C GLY A 133 -2.71 -4.27 0.07
N PHE A 134 -3.67 -4.87 -0.62
CA PHE A 134 -3.84 -6.33 -0.68
C PHE A 134 -2.92 -7.05 -1.69
N GLN A 135 -2.05 -6.32 -2.39
CA GLN A 135 -1.22 -6.87 -3.47
C GLN A 135 0.02 -7.56 -2.89
N ASP A 136 0.11 -8.89 -3.08
CA ASP A 136 1.21 -9.71 -2.53
C ASP A 136 2.58 -9.36 -3.15
N ILE A 137 2.69 -8.46 -4.13
CA ILE A 137 3.96 -8.10 -4.79
C ILE A 137 4.86 -7.16 -3.97
N GLY A 138 4.35 -6.58 -2.86
CA GLY A 138 5.11 -5.59 -2.08
C GLY A 138 4.78 -5.49 -0.58
N LEU A 139 3.72 -6.15 -0.09
CA LEU A 139 3.34 -6.11 1.33
C LEU A 139 4.47 -6.67 2.22
N PHE A 140 5.00 -5.82 3.10
CA PHE A 140 6.10 -6.09 4.04
C PHE A 140 7.23 -6.91 3.41
N ARG A 141 7.71 -6.43 2.26
CA ARG A 141 8.77 -7.09 1.49
C ARG A 141 10.07 -7.19 2.29
N ASP A 142 10.62 -8.40 2.24
CA ASP A 142 11.92 -8.82 2.72
C ASP A 142 12.83 -9.02 1.49
N GLU A 143 13.81 -8.13 1.31
CA GLU A 143 14.67 -8.11 0.13
C GLU A 143 15.72 -9.23 0.14
N THR A 144 16.27 -9.60 1.31
CA THR A 144 17.29 -10.63 1.46
C THR A 144 16.73 -12.03 1.19
N ALA A 145 15.53 -12.35 1.69
CA ALA A 145 14.84 -13.60 1.37
C ALA A 145 14.12 -13.58 0.02
N GLY A 146 13.97 -12.39 -0.60
CA GLY A 146 13.23 -12.20 -1.85
C GLY A 146 11.73 -12.52 -1.71
N LYS A 147 11.16 -12.26 -0.53
CA LYS A 147 9.80 -12.66 -0.14
C LYS A 147 8.93 -11.46 0.20
N THR A 148 7.63 -11.68 0.10
CA THR A 148 6.58 -10.73 0.45
C THR A 148 5.52 -11.43 1.26
N LEU A 149 4.95 -10.72 2.24
CA LEU A 149 3.87 -11.25 3.04
C LEU A 149 2.60 -11.27 2.20
N LYS A 150 1.84 -12.37 2.27
CA LYS A 150 0.56 -12.47 1.56
C LYS A 150 -0.58 -12.03 2.44
N MET A 151 -1.55 -11.28 1.91
CA MET A 151 -2.64 -10.74 2.71
C MET A 151 -3.43 -11.85 3.45
N ARG A 152 -3.64 -13.00 2.81
CA ARG A 152 -4.25 -14.19 3.43
C ARG A 152 -3.45 -14.69 4.64
N ASP A 153 -2.14 -14.83 4.48
CA ASP A 153 -1.26 -15.44 5.47
C ASP A 153 -1.02 -14.47 6.64
N PHE A 154 -1.01 -13.16 6.35
CA PHE A 154 -1.03 -12.09 7.34
C PHE A 154 -2.31 -12.12 8.20
N THR A 155 -3.48 -12.18 7.55
CA THR A 155 -4.78 -12.28 8.24
C THR A 155 -4.84 -13.52 9.13
N GLN A 156 -4.30 -14.66 8.67
CA GLN A 156 -4.19 -15.88 9.48
C GLN A 156 -3.27 -15.71 10.70
N ALA A 157 -2.15 -14.99 10.57
CA ALA A 157 -1.27 -14.69 11.70
C ALA A 157 -1.98 -13.85 12.77
N ILE A 158 -2.67 -12.78 12.37
CA ILE A 158 -3.44 -11.95 13.32
C ILE A 158 -4.60 -12.76 13.95
N HIS A 159 -5.29 -13.59 13.16
CA HIS A 159 -6.32 -14.50 13.70
C HIS A 159 -5.74 -15.47 14.74
N ARG A 160 -4.56 -16.05 14.48
CA ARG A 160 -3.88 -16.93 15.43
C ARG A 160 -3.46 -16.21 16.70
N ILE A 161 -3.08 -14.94 16.60
CA ILE A 161 -2.74 -14.08 17.75
C ILE A 161 -3.97 -13.84 18.64
N SER A 162 -5.12 -13.52 18.03
CA SER A 162 -6.35 -13.17 18.75
C SER A 162 -7.16 -14.37 19.25
N ALA A 163 -6.99 -15.55 18.66
CA ALA A 163 -7.81 -16.73 18.96
C ALA A 163 -7.70 -17.20 20.43
N THR A 164 -8.86 -17.42 21.03
CA THR A 164 -9.07 -18.07 22.34
C THR A 164 -8.79 -19.57 22.29
N ASN A 165 -8.60 -20.21 23.45
CA ASN A 165 -8.46 -21.66 23.53
C ASN A 165 -9.69 -22.42 22.96
N GLU A 166 -10.90 -21.84 23.03
CA GLU A 166 -12.14 -22.42 22.49
C GLU A 166 -12.18 -22.38 20.95
N GLU A 167 -11.77 -21.26 20.35
CA GLU A 167 -11.62 -21.10 18.90
C GLU A 167 -10.50 -22.00 18.35
N LEU A 168 -9.40 -22.16 19.08
CA LEU A 168 -8.32 -23.08 18.71
C LEU A 168 -8.79 -24.55 18.74
N ALA A 169 -9.55 -24.95 19.76
CA ALA A 169 -10.07 -26.31 19.88
C ALA A 169 -11.09 -26.66 18.77
N SER A 170 -11.96 -25.73 18.41
CA SER A 170 -12.93 -25.90 17.30
C SER A 170 -12.27 -25.82 15.91
N THR A 171 -11.20 -25.05 15.76
CA THR A 171 -10.37 -25.06 14.53
C THR A 171 -9.74 -26.44 14.32
N MET A 172 -9.22 -27.09 15.38
CA MET A 172 -8.59 -28.41 15.27
C MET A 172 -9.55 -29.56 14.91
N THR A 173 -10.86 -29.42 15.15
CA THR A 173 -11.85 -30.45 14.80
C THR A 173 -12.48 -30.26 13.41
N SER A 174 -12.30 -29.10 12.79
CA SER A 174 -12.78 -28.83 11.42
C SER A 174 -11.67 -29.11 10.39
N HIS A 175 -11.73 -30.28 9.75
CA HIS A 175 -10.79 -30.76 8.72
C HIS A 175 -10.70 -29.91 7.43
N ASN A 176 -11.15 -28.65 7.44
CA ASN A 176 -11.31 -27.80 6.25
C ASN A 176 -10.62 -26.42 6.34
N THR A 177 -9.93 -26.11 7.44
CA THR A 177 -8.96 -24.99 7.44
C THR A 177 -7.66 -25.48 6.81
N GLY A 178 -7.34 -24.99 5.61
CA GLY A 178 -6.17 -25.46 4.86
C GLY A 178 -4.86 -25.28 5.63
N ASN A 179 -4.32 -26.41 6.12
CA ASN A 179 -3.06 -26.61 6.86
C ASN A 179 -2.20 -25.35 7.07
N SER A 180 -2.61 -24.53 8.03
CA SER A 180 -1.84 -23.37 8.46
C SER A 180 -1.02 -23.79 9.68
N GLU A 181 0.28 -24.05 9.46
CA GLU A 181 1.29 -24.42 10.47
C GLU A 181 1.21 -23.53 11.73
N LEU A 182 0.82 -22.26 11.52
CA LEU A 182 0.51 -21.24 12.53
C LEU A 182 -0.40 -21.75 13.66
N PHE A 183 -1.44 -22.53 13.35
CA PHE A 183 -2.43 -23.05 14.31
C PHE A 183 -2.00 -24.36 15.01
N GLY A 184 -0.85 -24.94 14.63
CA GLY A 184 -0.28 -26.10 15.34
C GLY A 184 0.35 -25.75 16.70
N THR A 185 0.56 -24.47 16.99
CA THR A 185 1.11 -23.96 18.25
C THR A 185 0.07 -24.05 19.38
N LYS A 186 0.46 -24.52 20.57
CA LYS A 186 -0.45 -24.72 21.70
C LYS A 186 -0.64 -23.46 22.54
N GLY A 187 -1.87 -23.21 22.99
CA GLY A 187 -2.24 -22.14 23.93
C GLY A 187 -2.51 -20.78 23.29
N GLU A 188 -3.11 -19.88 24.06
CA GLU A 188 -3.36 -18.49 23.66
C GLU A 188 -2.07 -17.67 23.55
N ILE A 189 -1.99 -16.85 22.51
CA ILE A 189 -0.96 -15.80 22.41
C ILE A 189 -1.50 -14.56 23.15
N LEU A 190 -2.44 -13.83 22.54
CA LEU A 190 -3.25 -12.83 23.25
C LEU A 190 -4.52 -13.44 23.85
N GLY A 191 -5.27 -14.22 23.06
CA GLY A 191 -6.60 -14.71 23.45
C GLY A 191 -7.70 -13.64 23.41
N GLN A 192 -7.43 -12.49 22.77
CA GLN A 192 -8.40 -11.43 22.53
C GLN A 192 -8.08 -10.67 21.23
N LYS A 193 -9.09 -9.97 20.68
CA LYS A 193 -8.91 -9.02 19.58
C LYS A 193 -7.93 -7.90 19.96
N LEU A 194 -7.21 -7.38 18.97
CA LEU A 194 -6.43 -6.15 19.12
C LEU A 194 -7.36 -4.96 19.35
N ASP A 195 -6.94 -4.01 20.17
CA ASP A 195 -7.67 -2.75 20.37
C ASP A 195 -7.37 -1.78 19.23
N ILE A 196 -6.09 -1.68 18.83
CA ILE A 196 -5.63 -0.89 17.69
C ILE A 196 -4.74 -1.75 16.77
N LEU A 197 -5.06 -1.77 15.49
CA LEU A 197 -4.19 -2.27 14.41
C LEU A 197 -3.74 -1.08 13.55
N GLY A 198 -2.45 -0.78 13.56
CA GLY A 198 -1.87 0.38 12.85
C GLY A 198 -1.05 -0.02 11.63
N PHE A 199 -1.12 0.80 10.57
CA PHE A 199 -0.36 0.65 9.35
C PHE A 199 0.43 1.93 9.01
N ASP A 200 1.70 1.94 9.40
CA ASP A 200 2.72 2.87 8.92
C ASP A 200 3.23 2.40 7.56
N SER A 201 2.31 2.39 6.58
CA SER A 201 2.52 1.81 5.26
C SER A 201 1.52 2.39 4.26
N CYS A 202 1.96 2.56 3.01
CA CYS A 202 1.13 3.10 1.93
C CYS A 202 -0.07 2.19 1.59
N VAL A 203 -1.18 2.81 1.17
CA VAL A 203 -2.33 2.15 0.54
C VAL A 203 -2.98 1.04 1.40
N MET A 204 -2.97 1.19 2.72
CA MET A 204 -3.61 0.24 3.64
C MET A 204 -5.04 0.62 4.02
N GLY A 205 -5.44 1.87 3.81
CA GLY A 205 -6.79 2.39 3.97
C GLY A 205 -7.74 1.97 2.84
N MET A 206 -7.75 0.68 2.51
CA MET A 206 -8.68 0.10 1.53
C MET A 206 -9.78 -0.68 2.25
N LEU A 207 -11.03 -0.58 1.79
CA LEU A 207 -12.14 -1.39 2.30
C LEU A 207 -11.79 -2.89 2.23
N GLU A 208 -11.16 -3.30 1.14
CA GLU A 208 -10.58 -4.63 0.93
C GLU A 208 -9.69 -5.10 2.09
N VAL A 209 -8.83 -4.22 2.59
CA VAL A 209 -7.82 -4.53 3.62
C VAL A 209 -8.47 -4.53 5.00
N GLY A 210 -9.20 -3.47 5.36
CA GLY A 210 -9.90 -3.38 6.64
C GLY A 210 -10.88 -4.54 6.86
N PHE A 211 -11.58 -4.99 5.81
CA PHE A 211 -12.51 -6.11 5.92
C PHE A 211 -11.83 -7.43 6.29
N GLN A 212 -10.54 -7.63 5.99
CA GLN A 212 -9.81 -8.82 6.46
C GLN A 212 -9.73 -8.87 8.00
N PHE A 213 -9.55 -7.71 8.63
CA PHE A 213 -9.32 -7.57 10.06
C PHE A 213 -10.59 -7.29 10.88
N ARG A 214 -11.79 -7.24 10.25
CA ARG A 214 -13.10 -6.94 10.87
C ARG A 214 -13.46 -7.71 12.14
N ASN A 215 -12.94 -8.94 12.29
CA ASN A 215 -13.16 -9.78 13.48
C ASN A 215 -11.94 -9.85 14.39
N LEU A 216 -10.82 -9.20 14.05
CA LEU A 216 -9.49 -9.41 14.64
C LEU A 216 -8.96 -8.20 15.40
N ALA A 217 -9.40 -7.00 15.02
CA ALA A 217 -9.14 -5.75 15.73
C ALA A 217 -10.42 -4.92 15.92
N LYS A 218 -10.44 -4.01 16.89
CA LYS A 218 -11.54 -3.06 17.12
C LYS A 218 -11.37 -1.81 16.26
N VAL A 219 -10.20 -1.18 16.34
CA VAL A 219 -9.87 0.05 15.61
C VAL A 219 -8.72 -0.22 14.64
N MET A 220 -8.81 0.38 13.43
CA MET A 220 -7.72 0.41 12.46
C MET A 220 -7.22 1.84 12.25
N ILE A 221 -5.92 2.01 12.01
CA ILE A 221 -5.33 3.30 11.63
C ILE A 221 -4.50 3.11 10.36
N SER A 222 -4.80 3.86 9.30
CA SER A 222 -4.18 3.66 7.97
C SER A 222 -4.33 4.87 7.05
N SER A 223 -3.45 4.95 6.05
CA SER A 223 -3.55 5.86 4.90
C SER A 223 -4.10 5.15 3.66
N GLU A 224 -5.00 5.82 2.93
CA GLU A 224 -5.48 5.47 1.60
C GLU A 224 -4.39 5.66 0.54
N GLY A 225 -3.60 6.74 0.69
CA GLY A 225 -2.54 7.15 -0.22
C GLY A 225 -1.15 6.68 0.20
N SER A 226 -0.22 7.63 0.23
CA SER A 226 1.19 7.35 0.49
C SER A 226 1.63 7.96 1.83
N VAL A 227 2.29 7.16 2.65
CA VAL A 227 2.95 7.62 3.87
C VAL A 227 4.39 8.07 3.51
N PRO A 228 4.91 9.17 4.08
CA PRO A 228 6.31 9.59 3.87
C PRO A 228 7.30 8.50 4.32
N SER A 229 8.49 8.43 3.72
CA SER A 229 9.51 7.41 4.09
C SER A 229 9.98 7.51 5.55
N ALA A 230 9.88 8.70 6.16
CA ALA A 230 10.13 8.90 7.60
C ALA A 230 9.06 8.23 8.51
N GLY A 231 7.99 7.70 7.93
CA GLY A 231 6.92 6.99 8.62
C GLY A 231 6.07 7.86 9.54
N TRP A 232 5.47 7.22 10.54
CA TRP A 232 4.69 7.87 11.58
C TRP A 232 5.55 8.66 12.57
N THR A 233 5.05 9.80 13.05
CA THR A 233 5.68 10.54 14.15
C THR A 233 5.42 9.82 15.49
N TYR A 234 6.07 8.68 15.71
CA TYR A 234 5.83 7.79 16.85
C TYR A 234 5.91 8.46 18.23
N ALA A 235 6.75 9.48 18.39
CA ALA A 235 6.83 10.24 19.64
C ALA A 235 5.49 10.89 20.05
N LYS A 236 4.61 11.20 19.10
CA LYS A 236 3.27 11.74 19.36
C LYS A 236 2.28 10.65 19.81
N ILE A 237 2.10 9.58 19.02
CA ILE A 237 1.15 8.49 19.36
C ILE A 237 1.50 7.84 20.70
N LEU A 238 2.79 7.67 20.97
CA LEU A 238 3.28 7.10 22.23
C LEU A 238 3.28 8.12 23.36
N GLY A 239 3.41 9.42 23.06
CA GLY A 239 3.20 10.50 24.01
C GLY A 239 1.78 10.54 24.55
N ASP A 240 0.80 10.40 23.66
CA ASP A 240 -0.62 10.25 24.01
C ASP A 240 -0.85 8.95 24.80
N LEU A 241 -0.37 7.80 24.33
CA LEU A 241 -0.54 6.52 25.05
C LEU A 241 0.22 6.44 26.39
N ALA A 242 1.19 7.32 26.65
CA ALA A 242 1.98 7.37 27.88
C ALA A 242 1.66 8.58 28.79
N ASN A 243 0.59 9.33 28.49
CA ASN A 243 0.07 10.34 29.40
C ASN A 243 -0.86 9.69 30.46
N GLU A 244 -0.98 10.30 31.63
CA GLU A 244 -1.70 9.65 32.75
C GLU A 244 -3.23 9.81 32.61
N GLU A 245 -3.68 10.92 32.00
CA GLU A 245 -5.09 11.19 31.68
C GLU A 245 -5.66 10.28 30.58
N SER A 246 -4.80 9.61 29.81
CA SER A 246 -5.14 8.81 28.64
C SER A 246 -5.02 7.30 28.83
N ALA A 247 -4.56 6.82 29.99
CA ALA A 247 -4.63 5.40 30.34
C ALA A 247 -6.09 4.90 30.24
N ASP A 248 -7.03 5.67 30.79
CA ASP A 248 -8.47 5.37 30.73
C ASP A 248 -9.14 5.72 29.39
N SER A 249 -8.42 6.34 28.44
CA SER A 249 -9.00 6.63 27.11
C SER A 249 -9.37 5.36 26.35
N SER A 250 -10.43 5.46 25.55
CA SER A 250 -10.85 4.37 24.67
C SER A 250 -9.91 4.26 23.46
N PRO A 251 -9.79 3.07 22.83
CA PRO A 251 -8.99 2.88 21.62
C PRO A 251 -9.36 3.83 20.49
N GLU A 252 -10.65 4.17 20.38
CA GLU A 252 -11.20 5.09 19.39
C GLU A 252 -10.67 6.52 19.61
N THR A 253 -10.71 7.03 20.85
CA THR A 253 -10.19 8.36 21.19
C THR A 253 -8.68 8.46 20.94
N VAL A 254 -7.91 7.43 21.30
CA VAL A 254 -6.46 7.37 21.02
C VAL A 254 -6.21 7.45 19.51
N ALA A 255 -6.96 6.69 18.70
CA ALA A 255 -6.81 6.69 17.25
C ALA A 255 -7.22 8.02 16.60
N GLN A 256 -8.31 8.65 17.06
CA GLN A 256 -8.72 9.98 16.60
C GLN A 256 -7.68 11.06 16.95
N ASN A 257 -7.12 11.01 18.16
CA ASN A 257 -6.05 11.94 18.55
C ASN A 257 -4.82 11.73 17.67
N PHE A 258 -4.39 10.49 17.44
CA PHE A 258 -3.28 10.20 16.54
C PHE A 258 -3.47 10.77 15.14
N VAL A 259 -4.63 10.54 14.51
CA VAL A 259 -4.93 11.07 13.16
C VAL A 259 -4.79 12.59 13.14
N ARG A 260 -5.40 13.28 14.11
CA ARG A 260 -5.31 14.74 14.24
C ARG A 260 -3.86 15.20 14.37
N ASP A 261 -3.10 14.56 15.25
CA ASP A 261 -1.74 14.97 15.60
C ASP A 261 -0.70 14.63 14.51
N PHE A 262 -0.93 13.56 13.74
CA PHE A 262 -0.19 13.23 12.53
C PHE A 262 -0.46 14.27 11.45
N ILE A 263 -1.72 14.55 11.11
CA ILE A 263 -2.05 15.54 10.07
C ILE A 263 -1.54 16.94 10.44
N HIS A 264 -1.70 17.36 11.69
CA HIS A 264 -1.12 18.62 12.20
C HIS A 264 0.41 18.64 12.17
N SER A 265 1.11 17.49 12.24
CA SER A 265 2.58 17.46 12.12
C SER A 265 3.09 17.66 10.69
N GLN A 266 2.24 17.44 9.68
CA GLN A 266 2.62 17.51 8.27
C GLN A 266 2.44 18.91 7.64
N ASP A 267 1.69 19.81 8.28
CA ASP A 267 1.41 21.17 7.79
C ASP A 267 2.66 21.92 7.27
N SER A 268 3.73 21.94 8.07
CA SER A 268 5.00 22.62 7.72
C SER A 268 5.72 22.02 6.49
N TYR A 269 5.41 20.77 6.12
CA TYR A 269 6.01 20.10 4.96
C TYR A 269 5.18 20.29 3.67
N THR A 270 3.96 20.83 3.77
CA THR A 270 3.09 21.15 2.62
C THR A 270 3.79 22.08 1.62
N VAL A 271 4.54 23.06 2.11
CA VAL A 271 5.34 23.99 1.28
C VAL A 271 6.45 23.26 0.51
N GLY A 272 6.94 22.13 1.03
CA GLY A 272 7.87 21.24 0.35
C GLY A 272 7.23 20.29 -0.67
N GLY A 273 5.91 20.41 -0.92
CA GLY A 273 5.16 19.54 -1.83
C GLY A 273 4.83 18.16 -1.25
N VAL A 274 5.07 17.94 0.06
CA VAL A 274 4.59 16.74 0.74
C VAL A 274 3.07 16.84 0.89
N SER A 275 2.38 15.73 0.65
CA SER A 275 0.97 15.57 1.01
C SER A 275 0.82 14.25 1.74
N VAL A 276 -0.13 14.19 2.67
CA VAL A 276 -0.50 12.97 3.40
C VAL A 276 -2.01 12.87 3.59
N ASP A 277 -2.47 11.67 3.86
CA ASP A 277 -3.78 11.35 4.40
C ASP A 277 -3.62 10.36 5.57
N MET A 278 -4.58 10.32 6.49
CA MET A 278 -4.64 9.33 7.56
C MET A 278 -6.06 9.24 8.11
N ALA A 279 -6.53 8.01 8.38
CA ALA A 279 -7.84 7.79 8.98
C ALA A 279 -7.81 6.73 10.09
N ALA A 280 -8.72 6.89 11.04
CA ALA A 280 -9.02 5.95 12.12
C ALA A 280 -10.41 5.36 11.90
N TRP A 281 -10.54 4.03 11.90
CA TRP A 281 -11.78 3.31 11.57
C TRP A 281 -12.23 2.44 12.72
N ASP A 282 -13.53 2.40 12.97
CA ASP A 282 -14.21 1.39 13.77
C ASP A 282 -14.51 0.14 12.91
N LEU A 283 -13.68 -0.89 13.06
CA LEU A 283 -13.81 -2.14 12.31
C LEU A 283 -15.05 -2.95 12.70
N THR A 284 -15.74 -2.63 13.81
CA THR A 284 -16.96 -3.35 14.20
C THR A 284 -18.12 -3.09 13.24
N LYS A 285 -18.11 -1.95 12.54
CA LYS A 285 -19.16 -1.48 11.62
C LYS A 285 -18.86 -1.73 10.13
N ILE A 286 -17.64 -2.16 9.78
CA ILE A 286 -17.21 -2.28 8.38
C ILE A 286 -18.02 -3.29 7.55
N ARG A 287 -18.76 -4.19 8.21
CA ARG A 287 -19.72 -5.11 7.56
C ARG A 287 -20.88 -4.35 6.91
N ASP A 288 -21.41 -3.34 7.57
CA ASP A 288 -22.59 -2.60 7.08
C ASP A 288 -22.23 -1.75 5.85
N LEU A 289 -21.03 -1.15 5.86
CA LEU A 289 -20.42 -0.51 4.68
C LEU A 289 -20.27 -1.48 3.50
N ALA A 290 -19.77 -2.70 3.73
CA ALA A 290 -19.66 -3.71 2.68
C ALA A 290 -21.03 -4.16 2.14
N VAL A 291 -22.06 -4.22 2.98
CA VAL A 291 -23.45 -4.50 2.57
C VAL A 291 -24.02 -3.34 1.73
N SER A 292 -23.81 -2.08 2.11
CA SER A 292 -24.27 -0.93 1.34
C SER A 292 -23.54 -0.82 -0.01
N LEU A 293 -22.24 -1.13 -0.07
CA LEU A 293 -21.50 -1.25 -1.33
C LEU A 293 -22.03 -2.39 -2.22
N ASP A 294 -22.47 -3.51 -1.63
CA ASP A 294 -23.11 -4.59 -2.41
C ASP A 294 -24.41 -4.12 -3.08
N LYS A 295 -25.25 -3.36 -2.35
CA LYS A 295 -26.47 -2.78 -2.92
C LYS A 295 -26.16 -1.80 -4.05
N LEU A 296 -25.16 -0.93 -3.89
CA LEU A 296 -24.69 -0.03 -4.96
C LEU A 296 -24.20 -0.83 -6.18
N SER A 297 -23.41 -1.87 -5.95
CA SER A 297 -22.95 -2.80 -7.00
C SER A 297 -24.11 -3.42 -7.77
N ALA A 298 -25.17 -3.84 -7.06
CA ALA A 298 -26.36 -4.44 -7.67
C ALA A 298 -27.15 -3.42 -8.51
N ALA A 299 -27.37 -2.20 -8.01
CA ALA A 299 -28.05 -1.13 -8.75
C ALA A 299 -27.27 -0.72 -10.02
N LEU A 300 -25.94 -0.65 -9.94
CA LEU A 300 -25.07 -0.39 -11.09
C LEU A 300 -25.13 -1.52 -12.13
N LEU A 301 -25.13 -2.78 -11.69
CA LEU A 301 -25.28 -3.93 -12.59
C LEU A 301 -26.66 -3.98 -13.26
N GLU A 302 -27.72 -3.57 -12.58
CA GLU A 302 -29.07 -3.45 -13.17
C GLU A 302 -29.08 -2.39 -14.29
N CYS A 303 -28.55 -1.20 -14.02
CA CYS A 303 -28.44 -0.14 -15.03
C CYS A 303 -27.54 -0.56 -16.21
N LEU A 304 -26.51 -1.37 -15.97
CA LEU A 304 -25.60 -1.89 -16.99
C LEU A 304 -26.11 -3.18 -17.69
N SER A 305 -27.33 -3.63 -17.43
CA SER A 305 -27.85 -4.91 -17.96
C SER A 305 -28.19 -4.89 -19.45
N ASN A 306 -28.71 -3.77 -19.98
CA ASN A 306 -29.18 -3.64 -21.36
C ASN A 306 -28.49 -2.48 -22.11
N PRO A 307 -27.50 -2.76 -23.00
CA PRO A 307 -26.76 -1.75 -23.76
C PRO A 307 -27.60 -0.78 -24.60
N GLU A 308 -28.78 -1.19 -25.06
CA GLU A 308 -29.68 -0.37 -25.89
C GLU A 308 -30.60 0.55 -25.06
N SER A 309 -30.56 0.44 -23.73
CA SER A 309 -31.40 1.24 -22.83
C SER A 309 -30.81 2.64 -22.57
N LYS A 310 -31.66 3.65 -22.37
CA LYS A 310 -31.17 4.98 -21.95
C LYS A 310 -30.43 4.94 -20.59
N PRO A 311 -30.92 4.24 -19.54
CA PRO A 311 -30.19 4.11 -18.27
C PRO A 311 -28.75 3.61 -18.45
N TYR A 312 -28.51 2.61 -19.31
CA TYR A 312 -27.17 2.14 -19.64
C TYR A 312 -26.29 3.27 -20.20
N GLY A 313 -26.81 4.03 -21.17
CA GLY A 313 -26.10 5.14 -21.79
C GLY A 313 -25.82 6.30 -20.84
N CYS A 314 -26.70 6.54 -19.86
CA CYS A 314 -26.52 7.55 -18.82
C CYS A 314 -25.49 7.07 -17.78
N ILE A 315 -25.68 5.89 -17.19
CA ILE A 315 -24.80 5.38 -16.13
C ILE A 315 -23.38 5.13 -16.63
N SER A 316 -23.20 4.64 -17.86
CA SER A 316 -21.86 4.41 -18.42
C SER A 316 -21.06 5.72 -18.54
N ARG A 317 -21.73 6.84 -18.87
CA ARG A 317 -21.11 8.17 -18.92
C ARG A 317 -20.85 8.72 -17.52
N ALA A 318 -21.82 8.60 -16.61
CA ALA A 318 -21.69 9.05 -15.23
C ALA A 318 -20.54 8.33 -14.51
N LEU A 319 -20.42 7.00 -14.65
CA LEU A 319 -19.33 6.20 -14.11
C LEU A 319 -17.96 6.60 -14.68
N LEU A 320 -17.83 6.79 -15.99
CA LEU A 320 -16.59 7.24 -16.62
C LEU A 320 -16.17 8.64 -16.13
N GLN A 321 -17.13 9.55 -15.97
CA GLN A 321 -16.88 10.91 -15.51
C GLN A 321 -16.51 10.96 -14.02
N ALA A 322 -17.24 10.23 -13.17
CA ALA A 322 -16.95 10.12 -11.74
C ALA A 322 -15.59 9.46 -11.49
N HIS A 323 -15.30 8.32 -12.11
CA HIS A 323 -14.00 7.64 -11.98
C HIS A 323 -12.84 8.51 -12.51
N TRP A 324 -13.04 9.30 -13.57
CA TRP A 324 -11.99 10.21 -14.06
C TRP A 324 -11.69 11.37 -13.08
N GLN A 325 -12.73 11.95 -12.46
CA GLN A 325 -12.60 13.08 -11.55
C GLN A 325 -12.17 12.68 -10.13
N CYS A 326 -12.44 11.44 -9.71
CA CYS A 326 -12.31 11.03 -8.33
C CYS A 326 -10.86 11.05 -7.80
N GLN A 327 -10.72 11.44 -6.53
CA GLN A 327 -9.54 11.25 -5.71
C GLN A 327 -9.07 9.80 -5.81
N SER A 328 -7.82 9.65 -6.26
CA SER A 328 -7.30 8.38 -6.74
C SER A 328 -5.89 8.13 -6.19
N TYR A 329 -5.64 6.85 -5.90
CA TYR A 329 -4.46 6.37 -5.20
C TYR A 329 -3.75 5.28 -6.02
N MET A 330 -2.46 5.08 -5.71
CA MET A 330 -1.63 4.00 -6.26
C MET A 330 -1.63 3.93 -7.80
N TYR A 331 -1.56 5.06 -8.50
CA TYR A 331 -1.64 5.15 -9.98
C TYR A 331 -3.01 4.73 -10.55
N ASP A 332 -4.06 5.42 -10.10
CA ASP A 332 -5.46 5.22 -10.53
C ASP A 332 -5.89 3.73 -10.40
N GLN A 333 -5.49 3.08 -9.30
CA GLN A 333 -5.89 1.70 -8.96
C GLN A 333 -7.01 1.65 -7.93
N ASN A 334 -7.05 2.64 -7.04
CA ASN A 334 -8.07 2.78 -6.01
C ASN A 334 -8.66 4.20 -6.06
N VAL A 335 -9.91 4.33 -5.66
CA VAL A 335 -10.63 5.60 -5.55
C VAL A 335 -11.11 5.83 -4.11
N ASP A 336 -11.27 7.08 -3.69
CA ASP A 336 -11.98 7.41 -2.45
C ASP A 336 -13.48 7.05 -2.60
N ILE A 337 -14.05 6.34 -1.63
CA ILE A 337 -15.43 5.85 -1.73
C ILE A 337 -16.45 6.99 -1.70
N VAL A 338 -16.24 7.99 -0.86
CA VAL A 338 -17.21 9.08 -0.64
C VAL A 338 -17.20 10.03 -1.82
N ASP A 339 -16.03 10.49 -2.24
CA ASP A 339 -15.86 11.35 -3.42
C ASP A 339 -16.39 10.64 -4.68
N PHE A 340 -16.10 9.34 -4.88
CA PHE A 340 -16.71 8.58 -5.98
C PHE A 340 -18.25 8.57 -5.91
N CYS A 341 -18.83 8.33 -4.74
CA CYS A 341 -20.28 8.30 -4.56
C CYS A 341 -20.94 9.67 -4.75
N GLU A 342 -20.33 10.74 -4.26
CA GLU A 342 -20.80 12.13 -4.43
C GLU A 342 -20.73 12.55 -5.90
N LEU A 343 -19.60 12.30 -6.57
CA LEU A 343 -19.42 12.55 -7.99
C LEU A 343 -20.44 11.75 -8.82
N LEU A 344 -20.58 10.45 -8.58
CA LEU A 344 -21.54 9.60 -9.29
C LEU A 344 -23.00 10.06 -9.06
N SER A 345 -23.38 10.40 -7.83
CA SER A 345 -24.72 10.89 -7.51
C SER A 345 -25.02 12.22 -8.22
N ARG A 346 -24.03 13.12 -8.27
CA ARG A 346 -24.10 14.39 -9.01
C ARG A 346 -24.24 14.16 -10.52
N GLU A 347 -23.39 13.34 -11.13
CA GLU A 347 -23.45 13.07 -12.57
C GLU A 347 -24.76 12.38 -12.97
N CYS A 348 -25.27 11.45 -12.16
CA CYS A 348 -26.59 10.84 -12.33
C CYS A 348 -27.72 11.89 -12.37
N SER A 349 -27.68 12.91 -11.50
CA SER A 349 -28.74 13.93 -11.42
C SER A 349 -28.95 14.74 -12.71
N PHE A 350 -27.89 14.95 -13.52
CA PHE A 350 -28.00 15.67 -14.79
C PHE A 350 -28.84 14.91 -15.84
N TYR A 351 -28.83 13.58 -15.79
CA TYR A 351 -29.52 12.73 -16.78
C TYR A 351 -31.00 12.46 -16.44
N GLU A 352 -31.45 12.69 -15.20
CA GLU A 352 -32.82 12.36 -14.77
C GLU A 352 -33.90 13.03 -15.62
N ASN A 353 -33.63 14.22 -16.16
CA ASN A 353 -34.56 14.98 -16.99
C ASN A 353 -34.77 14.39 -18.41
N ASP A 354 -33.82 13.59 -18.91
CA ASP A 354 -33.89 12.97 -20.25
C ASP A 354 -34.55 11.56 -20.24
N LEU A 355 -34.90 11.08 -19.05
CA LEU A 355 -35.42 9.74 -18.78
C LEU A 355 -36.93 9.78 -18.48
N SER A 356 -37.64 8.73 -18.92
CA SER A 356 -39.02 8.48 -18.51
C SER A 356 -39.12 8.10 -17.03
N THR A 357 -40.33 8.14 -16.46
CA THR A 357 -40.56 7.85 -15.04
C THR A 357 -40.00 6.49 -14.61
N SER A 358 -40.16 5.44 -15.42
CA SER A 358 -39.64 4.09 -15.13
C SER A 358 -38.11 3.99 -15.28
N GLU A 359 -37.53 4.67 -16.26
CA GLU A 359 -36.07 4.75 -16.44
C GLU A 359 -35.38 5.55 -15.33
N ARG A 360 -36.06 6.60 -14.81
CA ARG A 360 -35.56 7.43 -13.72
C ARG A 360 -35.39 6.65 -12.42
N VAL A 361 -36.25 5.67 -12.14
CA VAL A 361 -36.17 4.83 -10.92
C VAL A 361 -34.81 4.14 -10.81
N GLN A 362 -34.26 3.62 -11.91
CA GLN A 362 -32.95 2.95 -11.88
C GLN A 362 -31.82 3.91 -11.49
N ILE A 363 -31.82 5.12 -12.07
CA ILE A 363 -30.82 6.16 -11.77
C ILE A 363 -31.01 6.74 -10.36
N SER A 364 -32.25 6.95 -9.89
CA SER A 364 -32.49 7.40 -8.52
C SER A 364 -32.09 6.35 -7.50
N THR A 365 -32.31 5.06 -7.77
CA THR A 365 -31.82 3.97 -6.91
C THR A 365 -30.30 3.98 -6.79
N VAL A 366 -29.54 4.22 -7.87
CA VAL A 366 -28.07 4.38 -7.78
C VAL A 366 -27.70 5.53 -6.85
N ARG A 367 -28.38 6.68 -6.96
CA ARG A 367 -28.13 7.84 -6.08
C ARG A 367 -28.41 7.53 -4.60
N GLU A 368 -29.55 6.91 -4.31
CA GLU A 368 -29.89 6.42 -2.96
C GLU A 368 -28.82 5.45 -2.42
N ARG A 369 -28.30 4.55 -3.27
CA ARG A 369 -27.23 3.62 -2.84
C ARG A 369 -25.90 4.34 -2.60
N CYS A 370 -25.58 5.40 -3.36
CA CYS A 370 -24.44 6.28 -3.06
C CYS A 370 -24.60 6.95 -1.69
N ASP A 371 -25.78 7.51 -1.40
CA ASP A 371 -26.08 8.16 -0.12
C ASP A 371 -26.01 7.17 1.06
N GLU A 372 -26.50 5.94 0.88
CA GLU A 372 -26.34 4.83 1.85
C GLU A 372 -24.85 4.51 2.10
N VAL A 373 -24.02 4.40 1.05
CA VAL A 373 -22.58 4.15 1.18
C VAL A 373 -21.87 5.30 1.92
N ILE A 374 -22.17 6.55 1.57
CA ILE A 374 -21.60 7.73 2.25
C ILE A 374 -21.99 7.76 3.73
N SER A 375 -23.22 7.37 4.07
CA SER A 375 -23.68 7.25 5.45
C SER A 375 -22.91 6.17 6.21
N GLU A 376 -22.66 5.00 5.61
CA GLU A 376 -21.89 3.95 6.29
C GLU A 376 -20.41 4.26 6.41
N VAL A 377 -19.79 4.98 5.46
CA VAL A 377 -18.42 5.49 5.65
C VAL A 377 -18.35 6.41 6.87
N LYS A 378 -19.34 7.30 7.09
CA LYS A 378 -19.41 8.16 8.29
C LYS A 378 -19.64 7.37 9.60
N ASN A 379 -20.23 6.18 9.54
CA ASN A 379 -20.37 5.30 10.69
C ASN A 379 -19.04 4.59 11.05
N VAL A 380 -18.27 4.20 10.02
CA VAL A 380 -16.99 3.49 10.14
C VAL A 380 -15.82 4.42 10.46
N VAL A 381 -15.71 5.57 9.79
CA VAL A 381 -14.58 6.51 9.95
C VAL A 381 -14.78 7.35 11.22
N LEU A 382 -13.96 7.09 12.23
CA LEU A 382 -13.92 7.84 13.49
C LEU A 382 -13.34 9.24 13.29
N LEU A 383 -12.31 9.35 12.45
CA LEU A 383 -11.74 10.59 11.96
C LEU A 383 -10.94 10.28 10.68
N SER A 384 -11.05 11.14 9.68
CA SER A 384 -10.11 11.24 8.56
C SER A 384 -9.54 12.65 8.52
N GLY A 385 -8.32 12.79 8.00
CA GLY A 385 -7.72 14.08 7.69
C GLY A 385 -6.64 13.96 6.63
N PHE A 386 -6.35 15.07 5.99
CA PHE A 386 -5.30 15.20 4.98
C PHE A 386 -4.49 16.48 5.19
N SER A 387 -3.29 16.51 4.62
CA SER A 387 -2.47 17.72 4.49
C SER A 387 -1.85 17.76 3.10
N GLY A 388 -1.80 18.93 2.48
CA GLY A 388 -1.36 19.11 1.08
C GLY A 388 -2.38 18.67 0.01
N GLY A 389 -2.15 19.15 -1.22
CA GLY A 389 -3.14 19.10 -2.30
C GLY A 389 -3.32 17.76 -3.02
N ALA A 390 -2.46 16.76 -2.79
CA ALA A 390 -2.56 15.47 -3.50
C ALA A 390 -3.68 14.54 -2.97
N TYR A 391 -4.21 14.84 -1.79
CA TYR A 391 -5.19 14.05 -1.03
C TYR A 391 -6.37 14.90 -0.53
N GLN A 392 -6.65 16.01 -1.21
CA GLN A 392 -7.59 17.03 -0.75
C GLN A 392 -9.07 16.62 -0.76
N TYR A 393 -9.40 15.44 -1.31
CA TYR A 393 -10.73 14.84 -1.23
C TYR A 393 -10.69 13.42 -0.64
N SER A 394 -9.70 13.14 0.22
CA SER A 394 -9.62 11.89 0.99
C SER A 394 -10.56 11.92 2.20
N ASN A 395 -11.52 10.99 2.23
CA ASN A 395 -12.55 10.84 3.25
C ASN A 395 -12.27 9.66 4.19
N GLY A 396 -11.19 8.93 3.96
CA GLY A 396 -10.60 7.97 4.88
C GLY A 396 -10.73 6.51 4.46
N ILE A 397 -11.51 6.18 3.41
CA ILE A 397 -11.66 4.81 2.91
C ILE A 397 -11.61 4.80 1.38
N SER A 398 -10.59 4.12 0.86
CA SER A 398 -10.46 3.83 -0.56
C SER A 398 -11.04 2.46 -0.93
N LEU A 399 -11.34 2.27 -2.21
CA LEU A 399 -11.89 1.05 -2.81
C LEU A 399 -11.10 0.66 -4.05
N PHE A 400 -10.90 -0.64 -4.26
CA PHE A 400 -10.28 -1.14 -5.49
C PHE A 400 -11.20 -0.87 -6.69
N PHE A 401 -10.84 0.13 -7.48
CA PHE A 401 -11.50 0.47 -8.74
C PHE A 401 -10.44 0.87 -9.76
N PRO A 402 -9.78 -0.12 -10.41
CA PRO A 402 -8.65 0.17 -11.28
C PRO A 402 -9.11 0.79 -12.60
N TRP A 403 -8.35 1.77 -13.10
CA TRP A 403 -8.64 2.47 -14.36
C TRP A 403 -8.67 1.58 -15.61
N SER A 404 -8.04 0.40 -15.58
CA SER A 404 -7.85 -0.46 -16.76
C SER A 404 -8.13 -1.94 -16.50
N ARG A 405 -8.58 -2.64 -17.56
CA ARG A 405 -8.70 -4.10 -17.59
C ARG A 405 -7.34 -4.75 -17.30
N GLU A 406 -6.27 -4.25 -17.90
CA GLU A 406 -4.88 -4.67 -17.66
C GLU A 406 -4.56 -4.79 -16.16
N ALA A 407 -4.82 -3.72 -15.39
CA ALA A 407 -4.46 -3.68 -13.99
C ALA A 407 -5.42 -4.51 -13.10
N TYR A 408 -6.69 -4.63 -13.48
CA TYR A 408 -7.60 -5.61 -12.89
C TYR A 408 -7.14 -7.05 -13.12
N GLU A 409 -6.71 -7.43 -14.33
CA GLU A 409 -6.23 -8.79 -14.66
C GLU A 409 -4.99 -9.17 -13.83
N VAL A 410 -4.01 -8.26 -13.70
CA VAL A 410 -2.83 -8.44 -12.84
C VAL A 410 -3.23 -8.66 -11.37
N SER A 411 -4.22 -7.91 -10.90
CA SER A 411 -4.68 -7.92 -9.51
C SER A 411 -5.68 -9.03 -9.18
N ARG A 412 -6.35 -9.62 -10.20
CA ARG A 412 -7.56 -10.45 -10.01
C ARG A 412 -7.33 -11.58 -9.02
N LYS A 413 -6.24 -12.33 -9.18
CA LYS A 413 -5.93 -13.48 -8.31
C LYS A 413 -5.81 -13.08 -6.83
N ASN A 414 -5.24 -11.91 -6.57
CA ASN A 414 -5.10 -11.36 -5.23
C ASN A 414 -6.45 -10.87 -4.70
N TYR A 415 -7.18 -10.10 -5.51
CA TYR A 415 -8.50 -9.58 -5.17
C TYR A 415 -9.54 -10.68 -4.87
N GLU A 416 -9.63 -11.70 -5.72
CA GLU A 416 -10.52 -12.85 -5.52
C GLU A 416 -10.07 -13.76 -4.37
N SER A 417 -8.87 -13.56 -3.83
CA SER A 417 -8.40 -14.29 -2.65
C SER A 417 -8.96 -13.74 -1.33
N LEU A 418 -9.52 -12.52 -1.34
CA LEU A 418 -9.92 -11.75 -0.16
C LEU A 418 -11.23 -12.23 0.45
N TRP A 419 -11.37 -12.09 1.78
CA TRP A 419 -12.60 -12.46 2.49
C TRP A 419 -13.85 -11.72 1.97
N ILE A 420 -13.75 -10.44 1.64
CA ILE A 420 -14.87 -9.62 1.12
C ILE A 420 -15.45 -10.15 -0.20
N VAL A 421 -14.66 -10.91 -0.98
CA VAL A 421 -15.09 -11.56 -2.23
C VAL A 421 -15.51 -13.02 -1.98
N LYS A 422 -14.92 -13.68 -0.97
CA LYS A 422 -15.10 -15.12 -0.69
C LYS A 422 -16.24 -15.47 0.25
N GLU A 423 -16.64 -14.58 1.16
CA GLU A 423 -17.57 -14.91 2.25
C GLU A 423 -18.86 -15.52 1.67
N SER A 424 -19.10 -16.79 2.00
CA SER A 424 -20.16 -17.61 1.41
C SER A 424 -21.52 -17.30 2.01
N ASP A 425 -21.52 -16.81 3.24
CA ASP A 425 -22.68 -16.26 3.92
C ASP A 425 -22.93 -14.84 3.40
N LYS A 426 -24.17 -14.58 3.02
CA LYS A 426 -24.56 -13.43 2.20
C LYS A 426 -24.25 -12.08 2.87
N PRO A 427 -23.97 -11.02 2.10
CA PRO A 427 -23.91 -10.99 0.63
C PRO A 427 -22.52 -11.26 0.05
N LYS A 428 -22.47 -12.00 -1.07
CA LYS A 428 -21.28 -12.04 -1.93
C LYS A 428 -21.16 -10.71 -2.65
N LEU A 429 -20.17 -9.89 -2.29
CA LEU A 429 -19.98 -8.55 -2.83
C LEU A 429 -19.99 -8.56 -4.37
N ASN A 430 -21.01 -7.95 -4.95
CA ASN A 430 -21.21 -7.87 -6.40
C ASN A 430 -20.22 -6.90 -7.08
N TRP A 431 -19.41 -6.15 -6.31
CA TRP A 431 -18.40 -5.23 -6.84
C TRP A 431 -17.43 -5.92 -7.81
N ASN A 432 -16.98 -7.16 -7.55
CA ASN A 432 -16.13 -7.89 -8.51
C ASN A 432 -16.83 -8.11 -9.87
N LYS A 433 -18.14 -8.39 -9.87
CA LYS A 433 -18.95 -8.51 -11.10
C LYS A 433 -19.14 -7.16 -11.77
N PHE A 434 -19.34 -6.09 -10.99
CA PHE A 434 -19.41 -4.73 -11.48
C PHE A 434 -18.10 -4.32 -12.16
N LEU A 435 -16.93 -4.56 -11.54
CA LEU A 435 -15.62 -4.31 -12.14
C LEU A 435 -15.45 -5.06 -13.47
N GLN A 436 -15.84 -6.33 -13.54
CA GLN A 436 -15.84 -7.09 -14.80
C GLN A 436 -16.77 -6.45 -15.84
N LYS A 437 -18.03 -6.17 -15.50
CA LYS A 437 -19.00 -5.54 -16.41
C LYS A 437 -18.53 -4.17 -16.92
N TYR A 438 -17.99 -3.34 -16.03
CA TYR A 438 -17.49 -2.01 -16.34
C TYR A 438 -16.24 -2.07 -17.21
N LEU A 439 -15.19 -2.79 -16.81
CA LEU A 439 -13.90 -2.78 -17.51
C LEU A 439 -13.90 -3.52 -18.85
N PHE A 440 -14.79 -4.52 -19.02
CA PHE A 440 -14.82 -5.36 -20.22
C PHE A 440 -15.86 -4.88 -21.24
N GLU A 441 -16.89 -4.16 -20.80
CA GLU A 441 -17.99 -3.71 -21.66
C GLU A 441 -18.20 -2.18 -21.61
N ALA A 442 -18.51 -1.60 -20.45
CA ALA A 442 -18.96 -0.19 -20.38
C ALA A 442 -17.85 0.85 -20.62
N ALA A 443 -16.69 0.68 -20.00
CA ALA A 443 -15.51 1.54 -20.17
C ALA A 443 -14.69 1.18 -21.42
N ARG A 444 -14.97 0.03 -22.05
CA ARG A 444 -14.20 -0.51 -23.15
C ARG A 444 -14.45 0.29 -24.43
N ARG A 445 -13.49 1.14 -24.79
CA ARG A 445 -13.46 1.79 -26.11
C ARG A 445 -13.22 0.74 -27.21
N LYS A 446 -13.81 0.92 -28.39
CA LYS A 446 -13.53 0.08 -29.57
C LYS A 446 -12.03 0.15 -29.87
N PHE A 447 -11.36 -1.00 -29.76
CA PHE A 447 -9.95 -1.15 -30.01
C PHE A 447 -9.70 -1.22 -31.52
N GLN A 448 -8.82 -0.37 -32.03
CA GLN A 448 -8.17 -0.62 -33.32
C GLN A 448 -6.90 -1.43 -33.03
N PRO A 449 -6.73 -2.65 -33.58
CA PRO A 449 -5.52 -3.40 -33.35
C PRO A 449 -4.30 -2.64 -33.92
N PRO A 450 -3.14 -2.70 -33.25
CA PRO A 450 -1.90 -2.19 -33.81
C PRO A 450 -1.58 -2.94 -35.10
N GLU A 451 -1.24 -2.23 -36.17
CA GLU A 451 -0.90 -2.87 -37.43
C GLU A 451 0.42 -3.67 -37.31
N PRO A 452 0.56 -4.83 -37.98
CA PRO A 452 1.77 -5.65 -37.88
C PRO A 452 3.04 -5.02 -38.46
N SER A 453 2.92 -3.94 -39.25
CA SER A 453 4.07 -3.31 -39.91
C SER A 453 4.71 -2.23 -39.05
N PHE A 454 6.04 -2.15 -39.13
CA PHE A 454 6.85 -1.08 -38.52
C PHE A 454 6.95 0.16 -39.44
N ASP A 455 5.88 0.45 -40.19
CA ASP A 455 5.87 1.59 -41.10
C ASP A 455 5.89 2.91 -40.33
N LYS A 456 6.51 3.93 -40.93
CA LYS A 456 6.54 5.28 -40.36
C LYS A 456 5.10 5.78 -40.17
N ASN A 457 4.72 6.06 -38.93
CA ASN A 457 3.37 6.42 -38.42
C ASN A 457 2.47 5.25 -37.97
N SER A 458 2.91 3.99 -38.00
CA SER A 458 2.14 2.89 -37.39
C SER A 458 2.19 2.95 -35.85
N LYS A 459 1.15 2.42 -35.20
CA LYS A 459 1.09 2.34 -33.72
C LYS A 459 1.67 1.01 -33.25
N TYR A 460 2.96 1.00 -32.89
CA TYR A 460 3.57 -0.15 -32.23
C TYR A 460 3.06 -0.30 -30.79
N ARG A 461 2.53 -1.49 -30.42
CA ARG A 461 2.18 -1.86 -29.03
C ARG A 461 3.09 -3.01 -28.58
N TYR A 462 3.87 -2.78 -27.52
CA TYR A 462 4.56 -3.85 -26.81
C TYR A 462 3.55 -4.64 -25.96
N PHE A 463 3.52 -5.96 -26.11
CA PHE A 463 2.62 -6.84 -25.36
C PHE A 463 3.25 -7.24 -24.03
N ALA A 464 2.69 -6.77 -22.91
CA ALA A 464 3.19 -7.03 -21.55
C ALA A 464 2.88 -8.45 -21.02
N GLY A 465 2.99 -9.49 -21.86
CA GLY A 465 2.72 -10.89 -21.51
C GLY A 465 1.24 -11.27 -21.37
N ILE A 466 0.37 -10.33 -21.01
CA ILE A 466 -1.09 -10.52 -21.01
C ILE A 466 -1.62 -10.40 -22.45
N ARG A 467 -2.23 -11.48 -22.96
CA ARG A 467 -2.96 -11.45 -24.24
C ARG A 467 -4.42 -11.11 -23.96
N PHE A 468 -4.88 -10.02 -24.57
CA PHE A 468 -6.29 -9.68 -24.61
C PHE A 468 -6.89 -10.31 -25.85
N ASP A 469 -7.32 -11.56 -25.72
CA ASP A 469 -8.11 -12.19 -26.77
C ASP A 469 -9.42 -11.40 -26.89
N ASP A 470 -9.72 -10.98 -28.12
CA ASP A 470 -10.99 -10.33 -28.44
C ASP A 470 -12.13 -11.35 -28.31
N VAL A 471 -13.28 -10.90 -27.83
CA VAL A 471 -14.42 -11.77 -27.57
C VAL A 471 -15.06 -12.19 -28.89
N SER A 472 -14.59 -13.31 -29.44
CA SER A 472 -15.28 -14.08 -30.47
C SER A 472 -15.58 -15.48 -29.95
N GLU A 473 -16.87 -15.74 -29.78
CA GLU A 473 -17.51 -17.05 -29.61
C GLU A 473 -17.33 -17.80 -28.27
N ILE A 474 -18.43 -17.81 -27.50
CA ILE A 474 -18.70 -18.84 -26.49
C ILE A 474 -19.11 -20.11 -27.23
N SER A 475 -18.27 -21.14 -27.26
CA SER A 475 -18.71 -22.52 -27.54
C SER A 475 -17.78 -23.58 -26.89
N SER A 476 -18.41 -24.54 -26.23
CA SER A 476 -17.92 -25.84 -25.70
C SER A 476 -16.40 -26.12 -25.52
N ARG A 477 -16.01 -26.31 -24.25
CA ARG A 477 -15.01 -27.25 -23.64
C ARG A 477 -14.30 -28.29 -24.56
N PRO A 478 -13.05 -28.75 -24.23
CA PRO A 478 -12.66 -29.18 -22.87
C PRO A 478 -11.25 -28.78 -22.38
N GLU A 479 -10.93 -29.25 -21.18
CA GLU A 479 -9.70 -29.01 -20.42
C GLU A 479 -8.43 -29.49 -21.14
N THR A 480 -7.43 -28.61 -21.28
CA THR A 480 -6.03 -29.02 -21.47
C THR A 480 -5.13 -28.19 -20.55
N SER A 481 -4.20 -28.88 -19.88
CA SER A 481 -3.30 -28.31 -18.89
C SER A 481 -2.23 -27.43 -19.51
N THR A 482 -2.21 -26.14 -19.14
CA THR A 482 -1.05 -25.28 -19.42
C THR A 482 0.09 -25.68 -18.48
N LYS A 483 0.98 -26.56 -18.95
CA LYS A 483 2.23 -26.87 -18.26
C LYS A 483 3.03 -25.59 -18.06
N ILE A 484 3.26 -25.21 -16.80
CA ILE A 484 4.30 -24.22 -16.47
C ILE A 484 5.64 -24.93 -16.70
N ALA A 485 6.24 -24.72 -17.87
CA ALA A 485 7.64 -25.03 -18.08
C ALA A 485 8.47 -24.06 -17.22
N GLY A 486 9.29 -24.59 -16.31
CA GLY A 486 10.19 -23.78 -15.52
C GLY A 486 11.18 -23.05 -16.43
N GLN A 487 11.37 -21.75 -16.21
CA GLN A 487 12.45 -21.03 -16.85
C GLN A 487 13.76 -21.32 -16.11
N GLU A 488 14.54 -22.23 -16.66
CA GLU A 488 15.99 -22.21 -16.44
C GLU A 488 16.56 -20.87 -16.94
N GLY A 489 17.59 -20.36 -16.26
CA GLY A 489 18.10 -19.01 -16.48
C GLY A 489 18.59 -18.78 -17.91
N THR A 490 18.03 -17.76 -18.58
CA THR A 490 18.46 -17.32 -19.90
C THR A 490 19.86 -16.75 -19.86
N LYS A 491 20.86 -17.57 -20.21
CA LYS A 491 22.17 -17.09 -20.65
C LYS A 491 21.98 -16.17 -21.85
N ILE A 492 22.36 -14.90 -21.72
CA ILE A 492 22.43 -13.98 -22.85
C ILE A 492 23.66 -14.37 -23.69
N ALA A 493 23.44 -15.17 -24.74
CA ALA A 493 24.39 -15.28 -25.84
C ALA A 493 24.20 -14.07 -26.75
N GLY A 494 25.25 -13.27 -26.93
CA GLY A 494 25.22 -12.17 -27.89
C GLY A 494 25.10 -12.70 -29.32
N GLN A 495 24.15 -12.16 -30.09
CA GLN A 495 24.07 -12.35 -31.53
C GLN A 495 24.31 -11.04 -32.29
N GLU A 496 24.68 -11.20 -33.55
CA GLU A 496 25.45 -10.24 -34.34
C GLU A 496 24.67 -8.97 -34.71
N GLY A 497 25.37 -7.84 -34.74
CA GLY A 497 24.76 -6.54 -35.04
C GLY A 497 24.45 -6.34 -36.52
N THR A 498 23.22 -5.93 -36.82
CA THR A 498 22.82 -5.50 -38.16
C THR A 498 23.44 -4.13 -38.49
N LYS A 499 24.11 -4.04 -39.64
CA LYS A 499 24.78 -2.82 -40.13
C LYS A 499 23.78 -1.67 -40.33
N ILE A 500 24.08 -0.50 -39.75
CA ILE A 500 23.59 0.80 -40.25
C ILE A 500 24.75 1.46 -40.99
N ALA A 501 24.53 1.81 -42.25
CA ALA A 501 25.54 2.45 -43.10
C ALA A 501 25.64 3.95 -42.78
N GLY A 502 26.80 4.39 -42.29
CA GLY A 502 27.20 5.79 -42.33
C GLY A 502 27.97 6.08 -43.61
N GLN A 503 27.62 7.18 -44.31
CA GLN A 503 28.46 7.74 -45.38
C GLN A 503 29.52 8.70 -44.79
N GLU A 504 30.51 9.01 -45.62
CA GLU A 504 31.88 9.41 -45.25
C GLU A 504 32.04 10.83 -44.69
N GLY A 505 33.12 11.16 -43.93
CA GLY A 505 34.19 10.26 -43.46
C GLY A 505 35.42 10.95 -42.84
N THR A 506 36.49 10.16 -42.64
CA THR A 506 37.95 10.51 -42.58
C THR A 506 38.46 11.56 -41.55
N LYS A 507 39.54 11.39 -40.75
CA LYS A 507 40.69 10.43 -40.68
C LYS A 507 41.22 10.34 -39.20
N ILE A 508 41.55 9.15 -38.65
CA ILE A 508 42.92 8.53 -38.43
C ILE A 508 43.84 9.30 -37.43
N ALA A 509 44.55 8.75 -36.42
CA ALA A 509 44.99 7.40 -35.98
C ALA A 509 44.98 7.28 -34.41
N GLY A 510 45.23 6.16 -33.71
CA GLY A 510 45.39 4.74 -34.07
C GLY A 510 46.20 3.95 -32.99
N GLN A 511 45.81 2.68 -32.72
CA GLN A 511 46.57 1.54 -32.09
C GLN A 511 47.30 1.77 -30.72
N GLU A 512 47.50 0.83 -29.78
CA GLU A 512 47.39 -0.65 -29.63
C GLU A 512 46.69 -0.95 -28.26
N GLY A 513 46.47 -2.16 -27.73
CA GLY A 513 46.79 -3.55 -28.10
C GLY A 513 46.24 -4.53 -27.06
N THR A 514 45.96 -5.78 -27.45
CA THR A 514 45.28 -6.82 -26.67
C THR A 514 46.22 -7.63 -25.76
N LYS A 515 45.74 -8.09 -24.58
CA LYS A 515 45.83 -9.50 -24.03
C LYS A 515 45.49 -9.55 -22.53
N ILE A 516 44.41 -10.25 -22.11
CA ILE A 516 44.29 -11.68 -21.68
C ILE A 516 44.29 -11.83 -20.14
N ALA A 517 43.41 -12.71 -19.65
CA ALA A 517 43.11 -12.96 -18.24
C ALA A 517 44.16 -13.82 -17.51
N GLY A 518 44.12 -13.76 -16.17
CA GLY A 518 44.79 -14.67 -15.24
C GLY A 518 43.91 -14.89 -14.00
N GLN A 519 43.93 -16.11 -13.44
CA GLN A 519 43.06 -16.53 -12.33
C GLN A 519 43.64 -16.19 -10.94
N GLU A 520 42.86 -16.56 -9.91
CA GLU A 520 43.03 -16.33 -8.48
C GLU A 520 44.45 -16.50 -7.89
N GLY A 521 44.77 -15.67 -6.89
CA GLY A 521 45.96 -15.79 -6.04
C GLY A 521 45.79 -15.01 -4.72
N THR A 522 46.06 -15.66 -3.59
CA THR A 522 45.63 -15.21 -2.25
C THR A 522 46.67 -14.38 -1.48
N LYS A 523 46.20 -13.29 -0.84
CA LYS A 523 46.51 -12.83 0.54
C LYS A 523 47.92 -12.31 0.96
N ILE A 524 47.84 -11.24 1.78
CA ILE A 524 48.72 -10.77 2.88
C ILE A 524 49.73 -9.64 2.57
N ALA A 525 49.91 -8.78 3.58
CA ALA A 525 50.51 -7.44 3.55
C ALA A 525 52.02 -7.40 3.80
N GLY A 526 52.65 -6.26 3.49
CA GLY A 526 54.06 -5.94 3.79
C GLY A 526 54.32 -4.42 3.81
N GLN A 527 55.13 -3.97 4.77
CA GLN A 527 55.34 -2.59 5.21
C GLN A 527 56.14 -1.66 4.27
N GLU A 528 55.93 -0.36 4.52
CA GLU A 528 56.91 0.75 4.53
C GLU A 528 57.83 1.04 3.33
N GLY A 529 57.70 2.28 2.83
CA GLY A 529 58.81 3.24 2.96
C GLY A 529 59.61 3.61 1.71
N THR A 530 59.33 4.79 1.16
CA THR A 530 60.42 5.64 0.60
C THR A 530 60.07 7.12 0.74
N LYS A 531 60.92 7.89 1.44
CA LYS A 531 60.90 9.36 1.47
C LYS A 531 61.77 9.90 0.34
N ILE A 532 61.35 10.99 -0.30
CA ILE A 532 62.26 11.99 -0.87
C ILE A 532 61.76 13.38 -0.43
N ALA A 533 62.64 14.14 0.22
CA ALA A 533 62.53 15.59 0.43
C ALA A 533 63.26 16.31 -0.73
N GLY A 534 63.07 17.59 -1.06
CA GLY A 534 62.32 18.68 -0.42
C GLY A 534 63.17 19.97 -0.52
N GLN A 535 62.58 21.10 -0.95
CA GLN A 535 63.10 22.49 -0.99
C GLN A 535 62.13 23.33 -1.85
N GLU A 536 61.86 24.64 -1.64
CA GLU A 536 62.09 25.53 -0.49
C GLU A 536 61.08 26.72 -0.54
N GLU A 537 61.04 27.54 0.52
CA GLU A 537 59.98 28.48 0.94
C GLU A 537 59.54 29.63 0.01
N THR A 538 58.30 30.13 0.21
CA THR A 538 58.02 31.58 0.28
C THR A 538 56.88 31.88 1.28
N LYS A 539 56.90 33.06 1.93
CA LYS A 539 56.20 33.34 3.22
C LYS A 539 54.82 34.04 3.12
N ILE A 540 54.16 34.07 4.28
CA ILE A 540 52.74 34.36 4.59
C ILE A 540 52.44 35.85 4.82
N ALA A 541 51.24 36.31 4.38
CA ALA A 541 50.33 37.26 5.07
C ALA A 541 49.00 37.38 4.28
N GLY A 542 47.77 37.37 4.83
CA GLY A 542 47.30 37.09 6.20
C GLY A 542 45.75 36.98 6.28
N GLN A 543 45.24 36.43 7.40
CA GLN A 543 43.89 36.50 8.05
C GLN A 543 42.60 36.76 7.21
N GLU A 544 41.41 36.13 7.38
CA GLU A 544 40.82 35.02 8.18
C GLU A 544 39.37 34.79 7.62
N GLY A 545 38.63 33.69 7.79
CA GLY A 545 38.89 32.35 8.36
C GLY A 545 37.64 31.41 8.32
N THR A 546 37.81 30.16 7.85
CA THR A 546 36.89 28.97 7.96
C THR A 546 35.42 29.01 7.50
N LYS A 547 35.06 28.19 6.47
CA LYS A 547 34.20 26.97 6.61
C LYS A 547 34.02 26.15 5.31
N ILE A 548 34.15 24.82 5.46
CA ILE A 548 33.57 23.70 4.67
C ILE A 548 33.74 23.73 3.14
N ALA A 549 34.57 22.81 2.62
CA ALA A 549 34.61 22.45 1.19
C ALA A 549 33.50 21.43 0.86
N GLY A 550 32.80 21.63 -0.25
CA GLY A 550 31.78 20.70 -0.76
C GLY A 550 32.39 19.49 -1.47
N GLN A 551 31.69 18.36 -1.41
CA GLN A 551 31.94 17.20 -2.28
C GLN A 551 31.09 17.35 -3.56
N GLU A 552 31.73 17.31 -4.72
CA GLU A 552 31.03 17.12 -5.99
C GLU A 552 30.82 15.63 -6.28
N GLY A 553 29.66 15.27 -6.86
CA GLY A 553 29.65 14.29 -7.93
C GLY A 553 29.03 12.90 -7.72
N THR A 554 28.19 12.65 -6.71
CA THR A 554 27.41 11.40 -6.69
C THR A 554 26.26 11.48 -7.71
N LYS A 555 26.27 10.61 -8.73
CA LYS A 555 25.25 10.58 -9.79
C LYS A 555 23.85 10.30 -9.22
N ILE A 556 22.94 11.26 -9.36
CA ILE A 556 21.52 11.06 -9.12
C ILE A 556 20.95 10.18 -10.23
N ALA A 557 20.62 8.93 -9.89
CA ALA A 557 19.76 8.08 -10.70
C ALA A 557 18.37 8.00 -10.03
N GLY A 558 17.31 8.39 -10.75
CA GLY A 558 15.94 7.96 -10.39
C GLY A 558 14.89 9.02 -10.05
N SER A 559 15.14 10.34 -10.08
CA SER A 559 14.09 11.35 -9.83
C SER A 559 13.29 11.77 -11.08
N GLY A 560 13.75 11.42 -12.28
CA GLY A 560 13.20 11.93 -13.55
C GLY A 560 11.77 11.51 -13.90
N ALA A 561 11.27 10.38 -13.39
CA ALA A 561 9.89 9.94 -13.63
C ALA A 561 8.88 10.71 -12.76
N SER A 562 9.23 11.00 -11.49
CA SER A 562 8.35 11.66 -10.52
C SER A 562 7.91 13.05 -11.02
N ALA A 563 8.85 13.89 -11.45
CA ALA A 563 8.53 15.23 -11.95
C ALA A 563 7.65 15.22 -13.22
N PHE A 564 7.83 14.25 -14.11
CA PHE A 564 7.05 14.16 -15.35
C PHE A 564 5.59 13.73 -15.10
N PHE A 565 5.37 12.77 -14.20
CA PHE A 565 4.01 12.34 -13.83
C PHE A 565 3.31 13.29 -12.84
N ASN A 566 4.05 13.96 -11.96
CA ASN A 566 3.49 15.01 -11.10
C ASN A 566 2.96 16.21 -11.91
N ASN A 567 3.59 16.54 -13.05
CA ASN A 567 3.03 17.52 -13.98
C ASN A 567 1.68 17.04 -14.57
N PHE A 568 1.53 15.77 -14.93
CA PHE A 568 0.23 15.20 -15.33
C PHE A 568 -0.81 15.23 -14.20
N ARG A 569 -0.39 15.07 -12.94
CA ARG A 569 -1.27 15.20 -11.77
C ARG A 569 -1.71 16.65 -11.55
N LEU A 570 -0.82 17.62 -11.78
CA LEU A 570 -1.16 19.05 -11.85
C LEU A 570 -2.19 19.33 -12.95
N PHE A 571 -2.10 18.67 -14.11
CA PHE A 571 -3.10 18.80 -15.19
C PHE A 571 -4.46 18.14 -14.89
N LYS A 572 -4.60 17.24 -13.90
CA LYS A 572 -5.94 16.85 -13.38
C LYS A 572 -6.58 17.99 -12.56
N ASN A 573 -5.77 18.82 -11.88
CA ASN A 573 -6.23 19.76 -10.83
C ASN A 573 -6.06 21.26 -11.16
N ILE A 574 -5.60 21.63 -12.36
CA ILE A 574 -5.51 23.04 -12.82
C ILE A 574 -6.51 23.30 -13.95
N GLU A 575 -7.13 24.47 -13.90
CA GLU A 575 -8.29 24.88 -14.70
C GLU A 575 -8.14 24.67 -16.22
N SER A 576 -9.18 24.13 -16.86
CA SER A 576 -10.21 24.98 -17.52
C SER A 576 -10.96 24.22 -18.62
N ARG A 577 -12.14 24.76 -18.96
CA ARG A 577 -13.05 24.32 -20.04
C ARG A 577 -12.28 23.92 -21.31
N TRP A 578 -12.55 22.75 -21.91
CA TRP A 578 -12.82 22.61 -23.37
C TRP A 578 -13.30 21.19 -23.76
N ASN A 579 -14.49 21.17 -24.37
CA ASN A 579 -15.03 20.25 -25.38
C ASN A 579 -14.32 18.90 -25.67
N ILE A 580 -14.95 17.80 -25.26
CA ILE A 580 -14.63 16.43 -25.72
C ILE A 580 -15.42 16.13 -27.00
N SER A 581 -14.71 15.80 -28.09
CA SER A 581 -15.21 15.81 -29.48
C SER A 581 -16.17 14.67 -29.88
N GLY A 582 -17.30 14.53 -29.17
CA GLY A 582 -18.52 13.90 -29.69
C GLY A 582 -19.28 14.76 -30.72
N PHE A 583 -18.77 15.96 -31.01
CA PHE A 583 -19.38 16.97 -31.89
C PHE A 583 -19.10 16.72 -33.39
N SER A 584 -19.70 15.68 -33.96
CA SER A 584 -19.79 15.49 -35.42
C SER A 584 -21.22 15.21 -35.89
N HIS A 585 -22.12 16.15 -35.62
CA HIS A 585 -23.36 16.32 -36.38
C HIS A 585 -23.30 17.62 -37.17
N ARG A 586 -23.46 17.53 -38.50
CA ARG A 586 -23.66 18.73 -39.34
C ARG A 586 -24.98 19.40 -38.92
N PRO A 587 -25.02 20.73 -38.72
CA PRO A 587 -26.28 21.45 -38.65
C PRO A 587 -27.07 21.24 -39.95
N LYS A 588 -28.38 20.98 -39.84
CA LYS A 588 -29.29 21.05 -41.00
C LYS A 588 -29.33 22.49 -41.52
N GLU A 589 -29.46 22.63 -42.84
CA GLU A 589 -29.45 23.92 -43.54
C GLU A 589 -30.50 24.90 -42.98
N LEU A 590 -30.02 26.00 -42.40
CA LEU A 590 -30.85 27.16 -42.09
C LEU A 590 -31.09 27.95 -43.37
N LYS A 591 -32.33 27.89 -43.88
CA LYS A 591 -32.76 28.69 -45.04
C LYS A 591 -32.56 30.18 -44.75
N THR A 592 -31.80 30.84 -45.62
CA THR A 592 -31.60 32.29 -45.63
C THR A 592 -32.94 33.03 -45.73
N ARG A 593 -33.25 33.89 -44.75
CA ARG A 593 -34.37 34.84 -44.81
C ARG A 593 -33.80 36.23 -45.08
N ALA A 594 -34.19 36.85 -46.19
CA ALA A 594 -33.65 38.14 -46.62
C ALA A 594 -34.08 39.29 -45.70
N ILE A 595 -33.19 40.27 -45.54
CA ILE A 595 -33.44 41.54 -44.85
C ILE A 595 -33.86 42.57 -45.92
N PRO A 596 -35.04 43.23 -45.80
CA PRO A 596 -35.38 44.38 -46.64
C PRO A 596 -34.57 45.62 -46.23
N GLY A 597 -34.18 46.43 -47.21
CA GLY A 597 -33.23 47.54 -47.01
C GLY A 597 -33.78 48.74 -46.24
N SER A 598 -32.83 49.55 -45.78
CA SER A 598 -33.02 50.85 -45.16
C SER A 598 -33.69 51.89 -46.07
N LYS A 599 -34.65 52.64 -45.52
CA LYS A 599 -34.66 54.11 -45.52
C LYS A 599 -35.55 54.64 -44.42
#